data_AF-A0A3D6BZX1-F1
#
_entry.id   AF-A0A3D6BZX1-F1
#
_cell.length_a   1.000
_cell.length_b   1.000
_cell.length_c   1.000
_cell.angle_alpha   90.00
_cell.angle_beta   90.00
_cell.angle_gamma   90.00
#
_symmetry.space_group_name_H-M   'P 1'
#
loop_
_entity.id
_entity.type
_entity.pdbx_description
1 polymer ?
#
loop_
_entity_poly.entity_id
_entity_poly.type
_entity_poly.pdbx_seq_one_letter_code
_entity_poly.pdbx_strand_id
1 'polypeptide(L)'
;MAQTLRLLGKPVLVSHETDTPIEANPKGFLDIQEIRDQGLTPEIRRKYSGQLGHSAYKILLKPFSNEESDHWHWLRETSPILFLTYRHPLEQILSHHAIFRKEKSGTKEFFIHITQSLKNWETTFRQFSSAIQKKCPELCSNIHLMNYRDAIEDTQMFVNKVAAVSGLKPTPSQFKAAYDNVDMSLYRFNYSHIKSQYKSWYAKFPCSDIYEHLKEDPKAIWEYEVE
;
A
#
# COMPACT_ATOMS: atom_id res chain seq x y z
N MET A 1 8.34 0.17 1.97
CA MET A 1 7.86 1.12 3.00
C MET A 1 8.20 0.65 4.42
N ALA A 2 7.55 -0.40 4.95
CA ALA A 2 7.77 -0.88 6.32
C ALA A 2 9.24 -1.16 6.65
N GLN A 3 9.95 -1.87 5.75
CA GLN A 3 11.39 -2.10 5.91
C GLN A 3 12.23 -0.81 5.89
N THR A 4 11.89 0.13 5.00
CA THR A 4 12.54 1.45 4.94
C THR A 4 12.39 2.17 6.27
N LEU A 5 11.18 2.22 6.84
CA LEU A 5 10.92 2.82 8.16
C LEU A 5 11.76 2.16 9.25
N ARG A 6 11.88 0.84 9.25
CA ARG A 6 12.74 0.11 10.20
C ARG A 6 14.20 0.54 10.11
N LEU A 7 14.75 0.61 8.89
CA LEU A 7 16.13 1.01 8.66
C LEU A 7 16.40 2.46 9.06
N LEU A 8 15.38 3.32 8.95
CA LEU A 8 15.41 4.71 9.42
C LEU A 8 15.19 4.85 10.94
N GLY A 9 15.06 3.74 11.68
CA GLY A 9 14.98 3.73 13.14
C GLY A 9 13.56 3.74 13.72
N LYS A 10 12.51 3.63 12.89
CA LYS A 10 11.13 3.46 13.38
C LYS A 10 10.91 1.99 13.79
N PRO A 11 10.42 1.68 15.01
CA PRO A 11 9.97 0.33 15.33
C PRO A 11 8.87 -0.09 14.36
N VAL A 12 8.88 -1.35 13.91
CA VAL A 12 7.86 -1.84 12.97
C VAL A 12 7.40 -3.22 13.41
N LEU A 13 6.09 -3.40 13.48
CA LEU A 13 5.48 -4.69 13.82
C LEU A 13 5.59 -5.65 12.65
N VAL A 14 6.17 -6.81 12.93
CA VAL A 14 6.38 -7.89 11.95
C VAL A 14 6.04 -9.24 12.53
N SER A 15 5.66 -10.16 11.65
CA SER A 15 5.66 -11.58 11.94
C SER A 15 7.02 -12.20 11.62
N HIS A 16 7.34 -13.28 12.31
CA HIS A 16 8.46 -14.16 12.01
C HIS A 16 8.05 -15.44 11.27
N GLU A 17 6.74 -15.65 11.03
CA GLU A 17 6.22 -16.87 10.40
C GLU A 17 6.35 -16.81 8.86
N THR A 18 7.12 -17.76 8.30
CA THR A 18 7.57 -17.76 6.91
C THR A 18 6.72 -18.62 5.98
N ASP A 19 5.58 -18.10 5.53
CA ASP A 19 4.81 -18.71 4.41
C ASP A 19 5.00 -17.97 3.08
N THR A 20 5.70 -16.83 3.09
CA THR A 20 5.94 -16.03 1.88
C THR A 20 7.22 -16.49 1.19
N PRO A 21 7.18 -16.84 -0.11
CA PRO A 21 8.36 -17.24 -0.86
C PRO A 21 9.46 -16.17 -0.81
N ILE A 22 10.73 -16.58 -0.82
CA ILE A 22 11.88 -15.66 -0.77
C ILE A 22 11.86 -14.67 -1.93
N GLU A 23 11.28 -15.05 -3.07
CA GLU A 23 11.08 -14.16 -4.20
C GLU A 23 10.16 -13.01 -3.77
N ALA A 24 9.04 -13.29 -3.10
CA ALA A 24 8.09 -12.27 -2.67
C ALA A 24 8.60 -11.41 -1.51
N ASN A 25 9.59 -11.89 -0.75
CA ASN A 25 10.19 -11.17 0.36
C ASN A 25 11.65 -11.57 0.60
N PRO A 26 12.59 -11.11 -0.24
CA PRO A 26 13.98 -11.60 -0.21
C PRO A 26 14.74 -11.22 1.05
N LYS A 27 14.19 -10.30 1.86
CA LYS A 27 14.81 -9.78 3.07
C LYS A 27 14.04 -10.15 4.35
N GLY A 28 13.05 -11.05 4.25
CA GLY A 28 12.41 -11.70 5.42
C GLY A 28 11.54 -10.80 6.30
N PHE A 29 11.14 -9.61 5.83
CA PHE A 29 10.25 -8.72 6.57
C PHE A 29 8.78 -9.03 6.30
N LEU A 30 8.06 -9.66 7.23
CA LEU A 30 6.68 -10.06 7.01
C LEU A 30 5.71 -9.18 7.80
N ASP A 31 4.73 -8.63 7.10
CA ASP A 31 3.59 -7.96 7.72
C ASP A 31 2.88 -8.96 8.65
N ILE A 32 2.39 -8.50 9.81
CA ILE A 32 1.50 -9.30 10.65
C ILE A 32 0.18 -9.49 9.88
N GLN A 33 -0.10 -10.72 9.42
CA GLN A 33 -1.21 -10.98 8.49
C GLN A 33 -2.56 -10.54 9.03
N GLU A 34 -2.85 -10.80 10.32
CA GLU A 34 -4.11 -10.36 10.94
C GLU A 34 -4.25 -8.83 10.96
N ILE A 35 -3.20 -8.08 11.30
CA ILE A 35 -3.20 -6.61 11.21
C ILE A 35 -3.39 -6.17 9.75
N ARG A 36 -2.66 -6.81 8.83
CA ARG A 36 -2.69 -6.46 7.41
C ARG A 36 -4.07 -6.64 6.79
N ASP A 37 -4.70 -7.78 7.03
CA ASP A 37 -5.88 -8.21 6.30
C ASP A 37 -7.18 -7.87 7.01
N GLN A 38 -7.18 -7.82 8.35
CA GLN A 38 -8.36 -7.53 9.17
C GLN A 38 -8.37 -6.10 9.72
N GLY A 39 -7.20 -5.43 9.77
CA GLY A 39 -7.05 -4.11 10.37
C GLY A 39 -6.80 -4.17 11.87
N LEU A 40 -7.25 -3.13 12.58
CA LEU A 40 -7.11 -2.97 14.03
C LEU A 40 -8.44 -3.25 14.72
N THR A 41 -8.95 -4.47 14.62
CA THR A 41 -10.14 -4.90 15.37
C THR A 41 -9.93 -4.78 16.88
N PRO A 42 -10.99 -4.74 17.72
CA PRO A 42 -10.84 -4.70 19.18
C PRO A 42 -9.92 -5.80 19.74
N GLU A 43 -9.99 -7.00 19.16
CA GLU A 43 -9.15 -8.14 19.53
C GLU A 43 -7.67 -7.90 19.20
N ILE A 44 -7.38 -7.47 17.97
CA ILE A 44 -6.02 -7.16 17.51
C ILE A 44 -5.42 -6.02 18.36
N ARG A 45 -6.21 -4.98 18.67
CA ARG A 45 -5.76 -3.88 19.55
C ARG A 45 -5.40 -4.35 20.94
N ARG A 46 -6.16 -5.30 21.51
CA ARG A 46 -5.86 -5.90 22.80
C ARG A 46 -4.57 -6.74 22.74
N LYS A 47 -4.42 -7.55 21.71
CA LYS A 47 -3.27 -8.43 21.50
C LYS A 47 -1.94 -7.66 21.34
N TYR A 48 -1.97 -6.53 20.63
CA TYR A 48 -0.79 -5.68 20.39
C TYR A 48 -0.79 -4.39 21.22
N SER A 49 -1.52 -4.39 22.33
CA SER A 49 -1.58 -3.24 23.25
C SER A 49 -0.17 -2.83 23.68
N GLY A 50 0.08 -1.52 23.73
CA GLY A 50 1.39 -0.94 24.04
C GLY A 50 2.40 -0.93 22.89
N GLN A 51 2.19 -1.66 21.80
CA GLN A 51 3.10 -1.66 20.64
C GLN A 51 2.59 -0.79 19.48
N LEU A 52 1.26 -0.76 19.29
CA LEU A 52 0.62 -0.07 18.16
C LEU A 52 0.89 1.45 18.13
N GLY A 53 1.00 2.10 19.29
CA GLY A 53 1.25 3.55 19.35
C GLY A 53 2.69 3.97 19.00
N HIS A 54 3.64 3.05 19.05
CA HIS A 54 5.07 3.36 18.86
C HIS A 54 5.65 2.78 17.57
N SER A 55 4.95 1.82 16.98
CA SER A 55 5.42 1.07 15.83
C SER A 55 4.68 1.42 14.55
N ALA A 56 5.37 1.33 13.41
CA ALA A 56 4.71 1.27 12.12
C ALA A 56 4.18 -0.15 11.85
N TYR A 57 3.15 -0.25 11.03
CA TYR A 57 2.61 -1.51 10.51
C TYR A 57 1.82 -1.21 9.24
N LYS A 58 1.46 -2.25 8.51
CA LYS A 58 0.77 -2.16 7.24
C LYS A 58 -0.62 -2.76 7.36
N ILE A 59 -1.61 -2.03 6.84
CA ILE A 59 -3.00 -2.47 6.74
C ILE A 59 -3.40 -2.32 5.26
N LEU A 60 -4.14 -3.29 4.72
CA LEU A 60 -4.79 -3.13 3.43
C LEU A 60 -5.89 -2.06 3.52
N LEU A 61 -6.37 -1.56 2.38
CA LEU A 61 -7.50 -0.63 2.41
C LEU A 61 -8.84 -1.32 2.71
N LYS A 62 -8.95 -2.63 2.45
CA LYS A 62 -10.19 -3.39 2.58
C LYS A 62 -10.85 -3.29 3.98
N PRO A 63 -10.14 -3.36 5.12
CA PRO A 63 -10.74 -3.17 6.45
C PRO A 63 -11.46 -1.82 6.65
N PHE A 64 -11.14 -0.82 5.83
CA PHE A 64 -11.76 0.50 5.84
C PHE A 64 -12.95 0.61 4.88
N SER A 65 -13.32 -0.45 4.15
CA SER A 65 -14.48 -0.39 3.25
C SER A 65 -15.83 -0.39 3.99
N ASN A 66 -15.84 -0.68 5.29
CA ASN A 66 -17.03 -0.60 6.13
C ASN A 66 -17.04 0.74 6.90
N GLU A 67 -18.06 1.55 6.65
CA GLU A 67 -18.24 2.86 7.28
C GLU A 67 -18.47 2.79 8.80
N GLU A 68 -19.00 1.67 9.29
CA GLU A 68 -19.28 1.43 10.71
C GLU A 68 -18.13 0.72 11.43
N SER A 69 -16.95 0.71 10.82
CA SER A 69 -15.79 0.05 11.39
C SER A 69 -15.17 0.84 12.55
N ASP A 70 -14.89 0.15 13.66
CA ASP A 70 -14.11 0.67 14.79
C ASP A 70 -12.71 1.20 14.39
N HIS A 71 -12.22 0.86 13.19
CA HIS A 71 -10.98 1.41 12.65
C HIS A 71 -11.01 2.93 12.57
N TRP A 72 -12.15 3.53 12.21
CA TRP A 72 -12.30 4.98 12.08
C TRP A 72 -12.19 5.69 13.43
N HIS A 73 -12.80 5.12 14.46
CA HIS A 73 -12.69 5.67 15.81
C HIS A 73 -11.24 5.67 16.29
N TRP A 74 -10.53 4.56 16.11
CA TRP A 74 -9.13 4.46 16.48
C TRP A 74 -8.23 5.43 15.70
N LEU A 75 -8.45 5.56 14.39
CA LEU A 75 -7.72 6.50 13.55
C LEU A 75 -7.89 7.94 14.05
N ARG A 76 -9.12 8.32 14.43
CA ARG A 76 -9.42 9.64 14.98
C ARG A 76 -8.70 9.88 16.31
N GLU A 77 -8.77 8.92 17.23
CA GLU A 77 -8.16 9.03 18.55
C GLU A 77 -6.63 9.11 18.50
N THR A 78 -6.02 8.34 17.61
CA THR A 78 -4.55 8.22 17.54
C THR A 78 -3.90 9.19 16.56
N SER A 79 -4.68 9.77 15.64
CA SER A 79 -4.22 10.70 14.62
C SER A 79 -2.90 10.28 13.97
N PRO A 80 -2.81 9.06 13.41
CA PRO A 80 -1.54 8.54 12.93
C PRO A 80 -1.14 9.20 11.61
N ILE A 81 0.17 9.19 11.34
CA ILE A 81 0.71 9.49 10.02
C ILE A 81 0.42 8.28 9.12
N LEU A 82 -0.24 8.53 7.99
CA LEU A 82 -0.69 7.49 7.07
C LEU A 82 0.10 7.58 5.77
N PHE A 83 0.90 6.55 5.47
CA PHE A 83 1.50 6.40 4.14
C PHE A 83 0.57 5.59 3.25
N LEU A 84 -0.12 6.28 2.33
CA LEU A 84 -0.94 5.62 1.33
C LEU A 84 -0.10 5.35 0.07
N THR A 85 0.34 4.10 -0.08
CA THR A 85 1.09 3.70 -1.27
C THR A 85 0.16 3.36 -2.42
N TYR A 86 0.41 3.90 -3.60
CA TYR A 86 -0.31 3.52 -4.83
C TYR A 86 0.68 3.07 -5.90
N ARG A 87 0.20 2.19 -6.78
CA ARG A 87 0.94 1.62 -7.91
C ARG A 87 -0.01 1.53 -9.09
N HIS A 88 0.54 1.54 -10.32
CA HIS A 88 -0.24 1.25 -11.51
C HIS A 88 -1.06 -0.04 -11.30
N PRO A 89 -2.41 -0.01 -11.48
CA PRO A 89 -3.28 -1.13 -11.13
C PRO A 89 -2.88 -2.45 -11.79
N LEU A 90 -2.59 -2.44 -13.10
CA LEU A 90 -2.12 -3.64 -13.79
C LEU A 90 -0.80 -4.19 -13.26
N GLU A 91 0.18 -3.35 -12.95
CA GLU A 91 1.46 -3.83 -12.39
C GLU A 91 1.24 -4.51 -11.04
N GLN A 92 0.36 -3.94 -10.19
CA GLN A 92 -0.01 -4.52 -8.91
C GLN A 92 -0.69 -5.88 -9.07
N ILE A 93 -1.67 -5.99 -9.97
CA ILE A 93 -2.45 -7.22 -10.19
C ILE A 93 -1.55 -8.33 -10.76
N LEU A 94 -0.74 -8.03 -11.76
CA LEU A 94 0.18 -9.01 -12.35
C LEU A 94 1.26 -9.44 -11.35
N SER A 95 1.76 -8.51 -10.53
CA SER A 95 2.69 -8.82 -9.44
C SER A 95 2.06 -9.76 -8.41
N HIS A 96 0.81 -9.53 -8.02
CA HIS A 96 0.09 -10.41 -7.11
C HIS A 96 -0.11 -11.79 -7.75
N HIS A 97 -0.55 -11.84 -9.01
CA HIS A 97 -0.76 -13.09 -9.72
C HIS A 97 0.52 -13.93 -9.80
N ALA A 98 1.64 -13.35 -10.23
CA ALA A 98 2.91 -14.06 -10.39
C ALA A 98 3.45 -14.65 -9.08
N ILE A 99 3.17 -14.03 -7.94
CA ILE A 99 3.64 -14.49 -6.63
C ILE A 99 2.73 -15.57 -6.04
N PHE A 100 1.42 -15.34 -6.10
CA PHE A 100 0.47 -16.09 -5.27
C PHE A 100 -0.42 -17.05 -6.08
N ARG A 101 -0.39 -16.99 -7.42
CA ARG A 101 -1.12 -17.93 -8.29
C ARG A 101 -0.14 -18.71 -9.15
N LYS A 102 -0.10 -20.03 -8.94
CA LYS A 102 0.58 -20.97 -9.84
C LYS A 102 -0.16 -20.93 -11.19
N GLU A 103 0.58 -20.82 -12.29
CA GLU A 103 0.23 -20.51 -13.70
C GLU A 103 -0.96 -21.25 -14.37
N LYS A 104 -1.80 -22.00 -13.65
CA LYS A 104 -2.85 -22.85 -14.23
C LYS A 104 -4.20 -22.16 -14.46
N SER A 105 -4.23 -20.85 -14.75
CA SER A 105 -5.48 -20.19 -15.17
C SER A 105 -5.53 -20.10 -16.69
N GLY A 106 -6.57 -20.65 -17.32
CA GLY A 106 -6.84 -20.44 -18.74
C GLY A 106 -7.08 -18.96 -19.05
N THR A 107 -7.04 -18.60 -20.33
CA THR A 107 -7.16 -17.20 -20.80
C THR A 107 -8.43 -16.52 -20.28
N LYS A 108 -9.54 -17.27 -20.15
CA LYS A 108 -10.82 -16.75 -19.65
C LYS A 108 -10.77 -16.47 -18.15
N GLU A 109 -10.26 -17.41 -17.36
CA GLU A 109 -10.12 -17.27 -15.91
C GLU A 109 -9.18 -16.13 -15.57
N PHE A 110 -8.11 -15.97 -16.36
CA PHE A 110 -7.19 -14.86 -16.22
C PHE A 110 -7.85 -13.53 -16.58
N PHE A 111 -8.62 -13.45 -17.66
CA PHE A 111 -9.41 -12.26 -18.00
C PHE A 111 -10.37 -11.85 -16.88
N ILE A 112 -11.17 -12.79 -16.36
CA ILE A 112 -12.10 -12.56 -15.25
C ILE A 112 -11.33 -12.07 -14.02
N HIS A 113 -10.20 -12.69 -13.71
CA HIS A 113 -9.36 -12.27 -12.60
C HIS A 113 -8.85 -10.83 -12.73
N ILE A 114 -8.24 -10.48 -13.87
CA ILE A 114 -7.72 -9.13 -14.11
C ILE A 114 -8.84 -8.10 -14.00
N THR A 115 -9.94 -8.31 -14.72
CA THR A 115 -11.05 -7.35 -14.77
C THR A 115 -11.74 -7.18 -13.42
N GLN A 116 -11.97 -8.25 -12.67
CA GLN A 116 -12.50 -8.17 -11.31
C GLN A 116 -11.53 -7.45 -10.37
N SER A 117 -10.23 -7.70 -10.50
CA SER A 117 -9.22 -7.03 -9.68
C SER A 117 -9.09 -5.54 -10.00
N LEU A 118 -9.24 -5.13 -11.26
CA LEU A 118 -9.29 -3.71 -11.66
C LEU A 118 -10.51 -3.01 -11.04
N LYS A 119 -11.69 -3.62 -11.16
CA LYS A 119 -12.92 -3.10 -10.53
C LYS A 119 -12.78 -2.99 -9.01
N ASN A 120 -12.25 -4.03 -8.37
CA ASN A 120 -12.04 -4.05 -6.92
C ASN A 120 -11.03 -2.98 -6.48
N TRP A 121 -9.97 -2.75 -7.27
CA TRP A 121 -8.98 -1.71 -6.99
C TRP A 121 -9.63 -0.33 -6.95
N GLU A 122 -10.43 0.00 -7.97
CA GLU A 122 -11.19 1.24 -8.01
C GLU A 122 -12.17 1.36 -6.83
N THR A 123 -13.00 0.34 -6.63
CA THR A 123 -14.06 0.37 -5.61
C THR A 123 -13.45 0.57 -4.22
N THR A 124 -12.37 -0.14 -3.92
CA THR A 124 -11.66 -0.01 -2.64
C THR A 124 -11.12 1.39 -2.43
N PHE A 125 -10.54 1.99 -3.48
CA PHE A 125 -9.94 3.32 -3.38
C PHE A 125 -10.99 4.41 -3.18
N ARG A 126 -12.10 4.36 -3.95
CA ARG A 126 -13.24 5.28 -3.79
C ARG A 126 -13.89 5.15 -2.41
N GLN A 127 -14.13 3.93 -1.95
CA GLN A 127 -14.71 3.67 -0.63
C GLN A 127 -13.83 4.23 0.49
N PHE A 128 -12.51 3.99 0.43
CA PHE A 128 -11.60 4.54 1.42
C PHE A 128 -11.61 6.08 1.42
N SER A 129 -11.54 6.69 0.24
CA SER A 129 -11.48 8.16 0.09
C SER A 129 -12.75 8.83 0.61
N SER A 130 -13.92 8.32 0.21
CA SER A 130 -15.23 8.80 0.69
C SER A 130 -15.38 8.60 2.20
N ALA A 131 -15.03 7.41 2.70
CA ALA A 131 -15.18 7.11 4.12
C ALA A 131 -14.25 7.96 5.01
N ILE A 132 -13.01 8.21 4.60
CA ILE A 132 -12.10 9.03 5.40
C ILE A 132 -12.52 10.51 5.42
N GLN A 133 -13.04 11.06 4.33
CA GLN A 133 -13.58 12.42 4.32
C GLN A 133 -14.82 12.57 5.21
N LYS A 134 -15.69 11.56 5.23
CA LYS A 134 -16.91 11.59 6.05
C LYS A 134 -16.64 11.32 7.53
N LYS A 135 -15.79 10.35 7.82
CA LYS A 135 -15.59 9.84 9.19
C LYS A 135 -14.40 10.51 9.87
N CYS A 136 -13.32 10.83 9.18
CA CYS A 136 -12.12 11.39 9.78
C CYS A 136 -11.50 12.50 8.90
N PRO A 137 -12.25 13.56 8.53
CA PRO A 137 -11.76 14.61 7.63
C PRO A 137 -10.46 15.27 8.11
N GLU A 138 -10.26 15.36 9.42
CA GLU A 138 -9.04 15.86 10.04
C GLU A 138 -7.78 15.07 9.63
N LEU A 139 -7.93 13.77 9.37
CA LEU A 139 -6.82 12.88 9.00
C LEU A 139 -6.42 12.99 7.53
N CYS A 140 -7.22 13.64 6.68
CA CYS A 140 -6.83 13.89 5.28
C CYS A 140 -5.49 14.64 5.21
N SER A 141 -5.20 15.50 6.20
CA SER A 141 -3.93 16.22 6.32
C SER A 141 -2.74 15.35 6.76
N ASN A 142 -3.00 14.20 7.37
CA ASN A 142 -1.99 13.23 7.83
C ASN A 142 -1.72 12.12 6.78
N ILE A 143 -2.40 12.16 5.64
CA ILE A 143 -2.23 11.19 4.57
C ILE A 143 -1.17 11.67 3.59
N HIS A 144 -0.12 10.86 3.48
CA HIS A 144 0.99 11.08 2.57
C HIS A 144 0.94 10.01 1.49
N LEU A 145 0.55 10.44 0.29
CA LEU A 145 0.58 9.59 -0.88
C LEU A 145 2.02 9.34 -1.34
N MET A 146 2.29 8.07 -1.61
CA MET A 146 3.60 7.58 -2.01
C MET A 146 3.44 6.74 -3.27
N ASN A 147 3.88 7.26 -4.41
CA ASN A 147 3.92 6.47 -5.62
C ASN A 147 4.97 5.37 -5.45
N TYR A 148 4.58 4.13 -5.70
CA TYR A 148 5.47 2.99 -5.61
C TYR A 148 6.68 3.13 -6.53
N ARG A 149 6.53 3.83 -7.66
CA ARG A 149 7.60 4.03 -8.64
C ARG A 149 8.68 5.00 -8.16
N ASP A 150 8.37 5.95 -7.29
CA ASP A 150 9.34 6.93 -6.76
C ASP A 150 10.53 6.25 -6.08
N ALA A 151 10.27 5.13 -5.41
CA ALA A 151 11.32 4.37 -4.74
C ALA A 151 12.37 3.81 -5.72
N ILE A 152 12.00 3.63 -7.00
CA ILE A 152 12.91 3.21 -8.08
C ILE A 152 13.59 4.42 -8.73
N GLU A 153 12.77 5.37 -9.18
CA GLU A 153 13.24 6.44 -10.07
C GLU A 153 14.17 7.39 -9.31
N ASP A 154 13.89 7.64 -8.03
CA ASP A 154 14.75 8.39 -7.13
C ASP A 154 14.64 7.84 -5.71
N THR A 155 15.38 6.75 -5.48
CA THR A 155 15.45 6.09 -4.16
C THR A 155 15.84 7.05 -3.04
N GLN A 156 16.76 8.00 -3.30
CA GLN A 156 17.21 8.93 -2.27
C GLN A 156 16.10 9.88 -1.87
N MET A 157 15.44 10.51 -2.84
CA MET A 157 14.31 11.39 -2.59
C MET A 157 13.18 10.64 -1.88
N PHE A 158 12.84 9.43 -2.32
CA PHE A 158 11.82 8.60 -1.67
C PHE A 158 12.14 8.35 -0.19
N VAL A 159 13.35 7.86 0.12
CA VAL A 159 13.76 7.56 1.51
C VAL A 159 13.83 8.83 2.35
N ASN A 160 14.32 9.94 1.79
CA ASN A 160 14.34 11.25 2.47
C ASN A 160 12.93 11.73 2.80
N LYS A 161 11.98 11.60 1.86
CA LYS A 161 10.56 11.93 2.07
C LYS A 161 9.96 11.09 3.19
N VAL A 162 10.21 9.78 3.22
CA VAL A 162 9.73 8.89 4.29
C VAL A 162 10.29 9.30 5.65
N ALA A 163 11.58 9.62 5.73
CA ALA A 163 12.20 10.09 6.97
C ALA A 163 11.59 11.41 7.45
N ALA A 164 11.47 12.39 6.56
CA ALA A 164 10.93 13.72 6.84
C ALA A 164 9.48 13.66 7.31
N VAL A 165 8.62 12.96 6.56
CA VAL A 165 7.20 12.79 6.91
C VAL A 165 7.05 12.08 8.26
N SER A 166 7.89 11.08 8.53
CA SER A 166 7.84 10.34 9.79
C SER A 166 8.46 11.08 10.99
N GLY A 167 9.01 12.29 10.78
CA GLY A 167 9.70 13.06 11.81
C GLY A 167 10.97 12.39 12.35
N LEU A 168 11.56 11.48 11.57
CA LEU A 168 12.75 10.73 11.98
C LEU A 168 14.00 11.57 11.76
N LYS A 169 15.03 11.32 12.58
CA LYS A 169 16.38 11.90 12.42
C LYS A 169 17.40 10.77 12.24
N PRO A 170 17.42 10.10 11.07
CA PRO A 170 18.29 8.96 10.84
C PRO A 170 19.75 9.40 10.79
N THR A 171 20.66 8.54 11.22
CA THR A 171 22.10 8.72 11.02
C THR A 171 22.46 8.54 9.53
N PRO A 172 23.65 9.01 9.10
CA PRO A 172 24.14 8.74 7.74
C PRO A 172 24.20 7.24 7.40
N SER A 173 24.53 6.39 8.38
CA SER A 173 24.56 4.93 8.20
C SER A 173 23.15 4.34 8.01
N GLN A 174 22.14 4.86 8.72
CA GLN A 174 20.75 4.45 8.54
C GLN A 174 20.20 4.87 7.17
N PHE A 175 20.50 6.09 6.71
CA PHE A 175 20.17 6.53 5.37
C PHE A 175 20.79 5.62 4.31
N LYS A 176 22.10 5.36 4.41
CA LYS A 176 22.79 4.45 3.50
C LYS A 176 22.13 3.07 3.47
N ALA A 177 21.88 2.48 4.64
CA ALA A 177 21.22 1.18 4.73
C ALA A 177 19.82 1.20 4.10
N ALA A 178 19.05 2.29 4.28
CA ALA A 178 17.72 2.45 3.70
C ALA A 178 17.75 2.61 2.17
N TYR A 179 18.73 3.34 1.62
CA TYR A 179 18.94 3.47 0.18
C TYR A 179 19.34 2.14 -0.44
N ASP A 180 20.35 1.48 0.12
CA ASP A 180 20.84 0.16 -0.32
C ASP A 180 19.78 -0.94 -0.19
N ASN A 181 18.72 -0.68 0.58
CA ASN A 181 17.65 -1.63 0.75
C ASN A 181 16.70 -1.72 -0.45
N VAL A 182 16.58 -0.65 -1.24
CA VAL A 182 15.66 -0.64 -2.38
C VAL A 182 16.29 -1.37 -3.55
N ASP A 183 15.76 -2.55 -3.84
CA ASP A 183 16.25 -3.43 -4.90
C ASP A 183 15.31 -3.40 -6.10
N MET A 184 15.86 -3.15 -7.28
CA MET A 184 15.17 -3.19 -8.57
C MET A 184 14.45 -4.54 -8.82
N SER A 185 14.97 -5.64 -8.28
CA SER A 185 14.38 -6.98 -8.40
C SER A 185 13.00 -7.10 -7.75
N LEU A 186 12.66 -6.21 -6.82
CA LEU A 186 11.33 -6.12 -6.20
C LEU A 186 10.28 -5.56 -7.18
N TYR A 187 10.70 -4.93 -8.28
CA TYR A 187 9.86 -4.24 -9.25
C TYR A 187 9.71 -5.05 -10.54
N ARG A 188 8.98 -6.17 -10.42
CA ARG A 188 8.87 -7.20 -11.47
C ARG A 188 8.13 -6.79 -12.74
N PHE A 189 7.24 -5.80 -12.63
CA PHE A 189 6.34 -5.40 -13.70
C PHE A 189 6.46 -3.91 -13.92
N ASN A 190 6.80 -3.54 -15.15
CA ASN A 190 6.73 -2.18 -15.66
C ASN A 190 5.62 -2.14 -16.70
N TYR A 191 4.70 -1.18 -16.56
CA TYR A 191 3.60 -0.97 -17.49
C TYR A 191 4.03 -0.96 -18.96
N SER A 192 5.19 -0.36 -19.29
CA SER A 192 5.70 -0.33 -20.67
C SER A 192 5.83 -1.73 -21.29
N HIS A 193 6.21 -2.73 -20.49
CA HIS A 193 6.47 -4.10 -20.92
C HIS A 193 5.26 -5.04 -20.74
N ILE A 194 4.14 -4.55 -20.21
CA ILE A 194 2.91 -5.34 -20.10
C ILE A 194 2.34 -5.62 -21.50
N LYS A 195 1.89 -6.87 -21.73
CA LYS A 195 1.26 -7.30 -22.99
C LYS A 195 0.10 -6.38 -23.39
N SER A 196 0.03 -6.04 -24.67
CA SER A 196 -0.98 -5.12 -25.23
C SER A 196 -2.43 -5.52 -24.92
N GLN A 197 -2.70 -6.83 -24.89
CA GLN A 197 -4.00 -7.38 -24.51
C GLN A 197 -4.45 -6.93 -23.10
N TYR A 198 -3.56 -6.87 -22.12
CA TYR A 198 -3.94 -6.49 -20.76
C TYR A 198 -4.13 -4.97 -20.66
N LYS A 199 -3.31 -4.20 -21.40
CA LYS A 199 -3.48 -2.75 -21.53
C LYS A 199 -4.82 -2.39 -22.14
N SER A 200 -5.27 -3.11 -23.18
CA SER A 200 -6.56 -2.87 -23.81
C SER A 200 -7.76 -3.24 -22.92
N TRP A 201 -7.59 -4.18 -21.99
CA TRP A 201 -8.58 -4.41 -20.93
C TRP A 201 -8.59 -3.25 -19.94
N TYR A 202 -7.43 -2.85 -19.43
CA TYR A 202 -7.29 -1.74 -18.48
C TYR A 202 -7.87 -0.42 -18.97
N ALA A 203 -7.65 -0.07 -20.23
CA ALA A 203 -8.17 1.15 -20.84
C ALA A 203 -9.72 1.24 -20.87
N LYS A 204 -10.43 0.18 -20.50
CA LYS A 204 -11.89 0.13 -20.41
C LYS A 204 -12.43 0.26 -18.99
N PHE A 205 -11.56 0.46 -17.99
CA PHE A 205 -11.95 0.54 -16.58
C PHE A 205 -11.60 1.91 -15.99
N PRO A 206 -12.50 2.53 -15.20
CA PRO A 206 -12.26 3.86 -14.62
C PRO A 206 -11.07 3.96 -13.66
N CYS A 207 -10.53 2.82 -13.21
CA CYS A 207 -9.30 2.77 -12.43
C CYS A 207 -8.09 3.43 -13.13
N SER A 208 -8.12 3.59 -14.46
CA SER A 208 -7.09 4.33 -15.18
C SER A 208 -7.09 5.81 -14.82
N ASP A 209 -8.27 6.40 -14.77
CA ASP A 209 -8.44 7.83 -14.58
C ASP A 209 -8.03 8.19 -13.15
N ILE A 210 -8.45 7.37 -12.17
CA ILE A 210 -8.00 7.49 -10.77
C ILE A 210 -6.47 7.43 -10.68
N TYR A 211 -5.83 6.48 -11.35
CA TYR A 211 -4.38 6.35 -11.29
C TYR A 211 -3.64 7.56 -11.89
N GLU A 212 -4.07 8.06 -13.05
CA GLU A 212 -3.43 9.23 -13.67
C GLU A 212 -3.68 10.51 -12.84
N HIS A 213 -4.86 10.71 -12.27
CA HIS A 213 -5.09 11.87 -11.39
C HIS A 213 -4.21 11.80 -10.13
N LEU A 214 -4.08 10.63 -9.49
CA LEU A 214 -3.19 10.48 -8.33
C LEU A 214 -1.71 10.75 -8.64
N LYS A 215 -1.32 10.57 -9.90
CA LYS A 215 0.04 10.85 -10.38
C LYS A 215 0.25 12.34 -10.65
N GLU A 216 -0.77 13.03 -11.15
CA GLU A 216 -0.73 14.47 -11.44
C GLU A 216 -0.93 15.33 -10.18
N ASP A 217 -1.98 15.04 -9.41
CA ASP A 217 -2.27 15.69 -8.14
C ASP A 217 -2.61 14.64 -7.07
N PRO A 218 -1.67 14.33 -6.17
CA PRO A 218 -1.96 13.48 -5.03
C PRO A 218 -3.13 13.98 -4.17
N LYS A 219 -3.40 15.30 -4.10
CA LYS A 219 -4.54 15.81 -3.33
C LYS A 219 -5.89 15.46 -3.96
N ALA A 220 -5.92 15.06 -5.23
CA ALA A 220 -7.13 14.62 -5.93
C ALA A 220 -7.72 13.31 -5.38
N ILE A 221 -7.03 12.61 -4.46
CA ILE A 221 -7.63 11.48 -3.74
C ILE A 221 -8.98 11.86 -3.08
N TRP A 222 -9.16 13.12 -2.71
CA TRP A 222 -10.38 13.64 -2.09
C TRP A 222 -11.50 14.00 -3.08
N GLU A 223 -11.21 14.04 -4.37
CA GLU A 223 -12.14 14.55 -5.38
C GLU A 223 -12.99 13.43 -6.00
N TYR A 224 -12.69 12.18 -5.66
CA TYR A 224 -13.42 11.01 -6.16
C TYR A 224 -14.65 10.71 -5.30
N GLU A 225 -15.74 11.41 -5.58
CA GLU A 225 -17.05 11.06 -5.04
C GLU A 225 -17.52 9.71 -5.58
N VAL A 226 -18.32 9.02 -4.76
CA VAL A 226 -19.08 7.83 -5.16
C VAL A 226 -20.44 8.36 -5.63
N GLU A 227 -20.64 8.44 -6.94
CA GLU A 227 -21.98 8.59 -7.52
C GLU A 227 -22.86 7.37 -7.20
#